data_AF-A0A7C1BK27-F1
#
_entry.id   AF-A0A7C1BK27-F1
#
_cell.length_a   1.000
_cell.length_b   1.000
_cell.length_c   1.000
_cell.angle_alpha   90.00
_cell.angle_beta   90.00
_cell.angle_gamma   90.00
#
_symmetry.space_group_name_H-M   'P 1'
#
loop_
_entity.id
_entity.type
_entity.pdbx_description
1 polymer ?
#
loop_
_entity_poly.entity_id
_entity_poly.type
_entity_poly.pdbx_seq_one_letter_code
_entity_poly.pdbx_strand_id
1 'polypeptide(L)'
;MRSGRRVSSISHLVIVLALLLFMLSAVTYYEGYLVGMGYTVELRYFISERPLKLAISNFSNVNTHPVMVVSGHAYELKYLNTSKDSPLTFKKPPHTMGNITCELIAGKGIYECYGTGYYFSYLGRRLEIVCEFNVTRHYYGGPALGQGETYVILYGYTFALVLSYVLMPATILIASYVLYRMFKSILKREGKKILYITMLMLVLLLFIIMGYIGFDEGVKLVPKEISCIVKYLGHTLRLGLTLSTVLYLILNVVLLLRLMKRV
;
A
#
# COMPACT_ATOMS: atom_id res chain seq x y z
N MET A 1 -12.33 -61.42 10.19
CA MET A 1 -12.81 -60.26 9.41
C MET A 1 -12.87 -58.99 10.30
N ARG A 2 -11.76 -58.24 10.44
CA ARG A 2 -11.73 -56.92 11.13
C ARG A 2 -10.91 -55.86 10.38
N SER A 3 -10.41 -56.22 9.18
CA SER A 3 -9.50 -55.38 8.38
C SER A 3 -10.22 -54.25 7.64
N GLY A 4 -11.43 -54.49 7.11
CA GLY A 4 -12.15 -53.54 6.25
C GLY A 4 -12.58 -52.21 6.90
N ARG A 5 -12.98 -52.21 8.19
CA ARG A 5 -13.39 -50.96 8.88
C ARG A 5 -12.21 -50.02 9.18
N ARG A 6 -11.00 -50.56 9.33
CA ARG A 6 -9.82 -49.77 9.71
C ARG A 6 -9.20 -49.06 8.50
N VAL A 7 -9.30 -49.66 7.31
CA VAL A 7 -8.84 -49.07 6.04
C VAL A 7 -9.76 -47.92 5.59
N SER A 8 -11.08 -48.07 5.74
CA SER A 8 -12.07 -47.03 5.44
C SER A 8 -11.89 -45.76 6.30
N SER A 9 -11.51 -45.90 7.57
CA SER A 9 -11.28 -44.76 8.47
C SER A 9 -9.99 -43.99 8.15
N ILE A 10 -8.94 -44.66 7.66
CA ILE A 10 -7.66 -44.02 7.31
C ILE A 10 -7.80 -43.24 6.00
N SER A 11 -8.49 -43.79 5.00
CA SER A 11 -8.74 -43.09 3.73
C SER A 11 -9.56 -41.83 3.94
N HIS A 12 -10.57 -41.85 4.81
CA HIS A 12 -11.36 -40.66 5.15
C HIS A 12 -10.53 -39.59 5.85
N LEU A 13 -9.66 -39.97 6.80
CA LEU A 13 -8.79 -39.02 7.49
C LEU A 13 -7.81 -38.32 6.53
N VAL A 14 -7.24 -39.07 5.59
CA VAL A 14 -6.32 -38.51 4.56
C VAL A 14 -7.06 -37.54 3.64
N ILE A 15 -8.27 -37.88 3.19
CA ILE A 15 -9.10 -37.00 2.35
C ILE A 15 -9.45 -35.71 3.09
N VAL A 16 -9.88 -35.81 4.36
CA VAL A 16 -10.23 -34.64 5.19
C VAL A 16 -9.00 -33.76 5.41
N LEU A 17 -7.83 -34.34 5.67
CA LEU A 17 -6.59 -33.59 5.83
C LEU A 17 -6.19 -32.88 4.53
N ALA A 18 -6.28 -33.56 3.38
CA ALA A 18 -5.97 -32.97 2.08
C ALA A 18 -6.91 -31.79 1.76
N LEU A 19 -8.21 -31.94 1.99
CA LEU A 19 -9.19 -30.87 1.83
C LEU A 19 -8.89 -29.68 2.74
N LEU A 20 -8.53 -29.93 4.00
CA LEU A 20 -8.22 -28.88 4.95
C LEU A 20 -6.94 -28.11 4.56
N LEU A 21 -5.90 -28.82 4.11
CA LEU A 21 -4.69 -28.18 3.60
C LEU A 21 -4.96 -27.36 2.35
N PHE A 22 -5.79 -27.87 1.45
CA PHE A 22 -6.23 -27.13 0.25
C PHE A 22 -6.99 -25.86 0.63
N MET A 23 -7.98 -25.96 1.52
CA MET A 23 -8.74 -24.80 1.98
C MET A 23 -7.86 -23.76 2.68
N LEU A 24 -6.94 -24.19 3.54
CA LEU A 24 -5.98 -23.28 4.18
C LEU A 24 -5.08 -22.61 3.14
N SER A 25 -4.55 -23.37 2.18
CA SER A 25 -3.70 -22.82 1.11
C SER A 25 -4.44 -21.78 0.24
N ALA A 26 -5.72 -22.01 -0.03
CA ALA A 26 -6.55 -21.10 -0.81
C ALA A 26 -6.84 -19.81 -0.03
N VAL A 27 -7.13 -19.91 1.27
CA VAL A 27 -7.34 -18.75 2.14
C VAL A 27 -6.09 -17.89 2.22
N THR A 28 -4.92 -18.50 2.39
CA THR A 28 -3.66 -17.75 2.57
C THR A 28 -3.18 -17.12 1.28
N TYR A 29 -3.38 -17.81 0.15
CA TYR A 29 -3.24 -17.22 -1.17
C TYR A 29 -4.13 -15.99 -1.33
N TYR A 30 -5.41 -16.10 -0.95
CA TYR A 30 -6.35 -14.99 -1.08
C TYR A 30 -6.00 -13.81 -0.17
N GLU A 31 -5.57 -14.05 1.07
CA GLU A 31 -5.08 -13.00 1.96
C GLU A 31 -3.83 -12.30 1.39
N GLY A 32 -2.87 -13.07 0.87
CA GLY A 32 -1.69 -12.51 0.19
C GLY A 32 -2.07 -11.65 -1.01
N TYR A 33 -3.00 -12.13 -1.83
CA TYR A 33 -3.56 -11.41 -2.97
C TYR A 33 -4.22 -10.10 -2.57
N LEU A 34 -5.08 -10.12 -1.54
CA LEU A 34 -5.73 -8.92 -1.02
C LEU A 34 -4.72 -7.90 -0.46
N VAL A 35 -3.64 -8.36 0.19
CA VAL A 35 -2.55 -7.47 0.62
C VAL A 35 -1.82 -6.87 -0.58
N GLY A 36 -1.57 -7.67 -1.62
CA GLY A 36 -0.89 -7.23 -2.85
C GLY A 36 -1.64 -6.14 -3.63
N MET A 37 -2.98 -6.15 -3.61
CA MET A 37 -3.82 -5.11 -4.22
C MET A 37 -4.35 -4.07 -3.22
N GLY A 38 -4.01 -4.21 -1.94
CA GLY A 38 -4.71 -3.58 -0.82
C GLY A 38 -4.39 -2.12 -0.54
N TYR A 39 -4.30 -1.29 -1.57
CA TYR A 39 -4.09 0.15 -1.42
C TYR A 39 -5.41 0.90 -1.18
N THR A 40 -5.31 2.00 -0.44
CA THR A 40 -6.42 2.94 -0.19
C THR A 40 -6.20 4.21 -0.99
N VAL A 41 -7.29 4.89 -1.35
CA VAL A 41 -7.24 6.13 -2.14
C VAL A 41 -7.99 7.23 -1.41
N GLU A 42 -7.36 8.39 -1.29
CA GLU A 42 -7.96 9.59 -0.70
C GLU A 42 -7.78 10.78 -1.65
N LEU A 43 -8.87 11.50 -1.94
CA LEU A 43 -8.85 12.68 -2.80
C LEU A 43 -8.81 13.95 -1.94
N ARG A 44 -7.88 14.85 -2.23
CA ARG A 44 -7.79 16.18 -1.63
C ARG A 44 -7.68 17.26 -2.68
N TYR A 45 -8.16 18.45 -2.34
CA TYR A 45 -8.03 19.64 -3.18
C TYR A 45 -6.90 20.53 -2.65
N PHE A 46 -6.08 21.03 -3.56
CA PHE A 46 -5.05 22.00 -3.22
C PHE A 46 -5.56 23.42 -3.46
N ILE A 47 -5.50 24.25 -2.42
CA ILE A 47 -5.95 25.65 -2.45
C ILE A 47 -4.74 26.50 -2.10
N SER A 48 -4.39 27.43 -2.99
CA SER A 48 -3.33 28.39 -2.74
C SER A 48 -3.48 29.59 -3.67
N GLU A 49 -3.20 30.77 -3.13
CA GLU A 49 -3.18 32.02 -3.90
C GLU A 49 -2.00 32.10 -4.88
N ARG A 50 -0.97 31.26 -4.71
CA ARG A 50 0.23 31.25 -5.54
C ARG A 50 0.65 29.83 -5.90
N PRO A 51 1.28 29.61 -7.06
CA PRO A 51 1.81 28.31 -7.41
C PRO A 51 2.89 27.84 -6.42
N LEU A 52 2.76 26.61 -5.91
CA LEU A 52 3.69 26.03 -4.94
C LEU A 52 4.16 24.64 -5.36
N LYS A 53 5.34 24.26 -4.87
CA LYS A 53 5.79 22.88 -4.87
C LYS A 53 4.97 22.08 -3.89
N LEU A 54 4.50 20.92 -4.31
CA LEU A 54 3.67 20.05 -3.47
C LEU A 54 4.48 18.84 -3.03
N ALA A 55 4.34 18.50 -1.76
CA ALA A 55 4.81 17.28 -1.15
C ALA A 55 3.64 16.56 -0.50
N ILE A 56 3.81 15.26 -0.26
CA ILE A 56 2.84 14.46 0.50
C ILE A 56 2.57 15.09 1.87
N SER A 57 3.61 15.61 2.53
CA SER A 57 3.54 16.25 3.85
C SER A 57 2.63 17.49 3.90
N ASN A 58 2.29 18.10 2.75
CA ASN A 58 1.31 19.18 2.71
C ASN A 58 -0.13 18.69 2.93
N PHE A 59 -0.39 17.39 2.76
CA PHE A 59 -1.73 16.82 2.76
C PHE A 59 -1.91 15.68 3.77
N SER A 60 -0.86 14.90 4.03
CA SER A 60 -0.88 13.72 4.89
C SER A 60 0.51 13.36 5.41
N ASN A 61 0.58 12.41 6.34
CA ASN A 61 1.81 11.73 6.70
C ASN A 61 2.28 10.78 5.56
N VAL A 62 3.56 10.88 5.17
CA VAL A 62 4.23 10.02 4.19
C VAL A 62 4.17 8.54 4.57
N ASN A 63 4.21 8.25 5.87
CA ASN A 63 4.15 6.87 6.37
C ASN A 63 2.76 6.25 6.20
N THR A 64 1.70 7.06 6.05
CA THR A 64 0.33 6.57 5.81
C THR A 64 0.00 6.55 4.32
N HIS A 65 0.41 7.60 3.60
CA HIS A 65 0.21 7.76 2.17
C HIS A 65 1.56 7.96 1.47
N PRO A 66 2.29 6.90 1.09
CA PRO A 66 3.63 7.03 0.53
C PRO A 66 3.65 7.50 -0.92
N VAL A 67 2.49 7.63 -1.57
CA VAL A 67 2.39 8.07 -2.97
C VAL A 67 1.31 9.13 -3.10
N MET A 68 1.61 10.14 -3.89
CA MET A 68 0.72 11.24 -4.22
C MET A 68 0.73 11.47 -5.73
N VAL A 69 -0.46 11.52 -6.32
CA VAL A 69 -0.66 11.92 -7.72
C VAL A 69 -1.30 13.29 -7.75
N VAL A 70 -0.61 14.26 -8.34
CA VAL A 70 -1.08 15.63 -8.52
C VAL A 70 -1.58 15.79 -9.94
N SER A 71 -2.78 16.34 -10.12
CA SER A 71 -3.28 16.76 -11.42
C SER A 71 -3.81 18.18 -11.35
N GLY A 72 -3.25 19.07 -12.18
CA GLY A 72 -3.68 20.45 -12.20
C GLY A 72 -2.84 21.37 -13.07
N HIS A 73 -3.08 22.67 -12.93
CA HIS A 73 -2.35 23.70 -13.67
C HIS A 73 -0.93 23.84 -13.15
N ALA A 74 0.04 23.51 -14.00
CA ALA A 74 1.45 23.50 -13.68
C ALA A 74 2.17 24.74 -14.21
N TYR A 75 3.21 25.13 -13.48
CA TYR A 75 4.01 26.32 -13.74
C TYR A 75 5.50 26.01 -13.56
N GLU A 76 6.31 26.72 -14.31
CA GLU A 76 7.77 26.79 -14.15
C GLU A 76 8.16 28.17 -13.62
N LEU A 77 9.11 28.20 -12.69
CA LEU A 77 9.65 29.45 -12.18
C LEU A 77 10.72 29.96 -13.15
N LYS A 78 10.53 31.16 -13.71
CA LYS A 78 11.48 31.80 -14.62
C LYS A 78 11.97 33.12 -14.06
N TYR A 79 13.25 33.40 -14.25
CA TYR A 79 13.85 34.67 -13.87
C TYR A 79 13.44 35.77 -14.85
N LEU A 80 13.17 36.95 -14.33
CA LEU A 80 12.87 38.16 -15.09
C LEU A 80 13.78 39.28 -14.62
N ASN A 81 14.44 39.92 -15.58
CA ASN A 81 15.22 41.13 -15.37
C ASN A 81 15.05 42.03 -16.59
N THR A 82 14.13 42.98 -16.48
CA THR A 82 13.72 43.85 -17.59
C THR A 82 13.50 45.26 -17.06
N SER A 83 13.75 46.27 -17.88
CA SER A 83 13.48 47.67 -17.54
C SER A 83 12.12 48.09 -18.07
N LYS A 84 11.64 49.27 -17.63
CA LYS A 84 10.39 49.85 -18.14
C LYS A 84 10.44 50.15 -19.65
N ASP A 85 11.65 50.36 -20.19
CA ASP A 85 11.87 50.61 -21.63
C ASP A 85 11.83 49.33 -22.48
N SER A 86 11.89 48.15 -21.85
CA SER A 86 11.85 46.85 -22.54
C SER A 86 11.07 45.79 -21.76
N PRO A 87 9.75 46.02 -21.50
CA PRO A 87 8.97 45.15 -20.63
C PRO A 87 8.65 43.80 -21.30
N LEU A 88 8.45 42.77 -20.47
CA LEU A 88 7.93 41.50 -20.93
C LEU A 88 6.40 41.53 -20.97
N THR A 89 5.81 41.04 -22.06
CA THR A 89 4.37 41.10 -22.28
C THR A 89 3.66 39.78 -21.99
N PHE A 90 2.49 39.86 -21.35
CA PHE A 90 1.66 38.73 -21.00
C PHE A 90 0.18 38.99 -21.33
N LYS A 91 -0.57 37.94 -21.71
CA LYS A 91 -2.02 38.04 -21.97
C LYS A 91 -2.87 38.10 -20.69
N LYS A 92 -2.32 37.66 -19.56
CA LYS A 92 -2.94 37.63 -18.23
C LYS A 92 -1.88 38.02 -17.20
N PRO A 93 -2.24 38.61 -16.05
CA PRO A 93 -1.25 38.97 -15.04
C PRO A 93 -0.57 37.70 -14.52
N PRO A 94 0.77 37.58 -14.63
CA PRO A 94 1.48 36.41 -14.12
C PRO A 94 1.58 36.47 -12.59
N HIS A 95 1.67 35.31 -11.94
CA HIS A 95 2.11 35.28 -10.55
C HIS A 95 3.61 35.61 -10.49
N THR A 96 4.01 36.54 -9.62
CA THR A 96 5.38 37.04 -9.51
C THR A 96 5.92 36.96 -8.08
N MET A 97 7.25 36.95 -7.96
CA MET A 97 8.00 37.04 -6.70
C MET A 97 9.19 37.98 -6.90
N GLY A 98 9.42 38.90 -5.96
CA GLY A 98 10.47 39.92 -6.08
C GLY A 98 9.91 41.28 -6.50
N ASN A 99 10.78 42.16 -6.99
CA ASN A 99 10.44 43.54 -7.33
C ASN A 99 10.03 43.64 -8.81
N ILE A 100 8.85 43.10 -9.15
CA ILE A 100 8.27 43.15 -10.48
C ILE A 100 6.99 43.96 -10.44
N THR A 101 6.89 44.97 -11.29
CA THR A 101 5.67 45.76 -11.51
C THR A 101 5.03 45.30 -12.81
N CYS A 102 3.72 45.02 -12.78
CA CYS A 102 2.95 44.64 -13.97
C CYS A 102 1.79 45.62 -14.16
N GLU A 103 1.73 46.27 -15.31
CA GLU A 103 0.72 47.28 -15.65
C GLU A 103 -0.13 46.80 -16.84
N LEU A 104 -1.45 47.00 -16.78
CA LEU A 104 -2.35 46.72 -17.91
C LEU A 104 -2.25 47.84 -18.94
N ILE A 105 -1.87 47.50 -20.17
CA ILE A 105 -1.83 48.47 -21.26
C ILE A 105 -3.21 48.62 -21.87
N ALA A 106 -3.86 49.74 -21.54
CA ALA A 106 -5.16 50.13 -22.07
C ALA A 106 -5.14 50.12 -23.61
N GLY A 107 -6.18 49.55 -24.23
CA GLY A 107 -6.32 49.44 -25.68
C GLY A 107 -5.67 48.22 -26.33
N LYS A 108 -4.71 47.55 -25.66
CA LYS A 108 -4.09 46.30 -26.17
C LYS A 108 -4.53 45.04 -25.42
N GLY A 109 -5.03 45.18 -24.19
CA GLY A 109 -5.47 44.05 -23.37
C GLY A 109 -4.34 43.11 -22.95
N ILE A 110 -3.11 43.65 -22.86
CA ILE A 110 -1.91 42.92 -22.42
C ILE A 110 -1.34 43.56 -21.16
N TYR A 111 -0.64 42.76 -20.38
CA TYR A 111 0.11 43.19 -19.21
C TYR A 111 1.57 43.32 -19.58
N GLU A 112 2.15 44.49 -19.31
CA GLU A 112 3.59 44.74 -19.42
C GLU A 112 4.22 44.66 -18.03
N CYS A 113 5.16 43.73 -17.86
CA CYS A 113 5.84 43.50 -16.60
C CYS A 113 7.33 43.86 -16.71
N TYR A 114 7.82 44.64 -15.75
CA TYR A 114 9.23 45.06 -15.66
C TYR A 114 9.73 45.04 -14.21
N GLY A 115 11.05 45.06 -14.03
CA GLY A 115 11.73 44.95 -12.75
C GLY A 115 12.64 43.71 -12.67
N THR A 116 12.92 43.25 -11.46
CA THR A 116 13.83 42.13 -11.20
C THR A 116 13.20 41.14 -10.22
N GLY A 117 13.14 39.86 -10.59
CA GLY A 117 12.57 38.81 -9.76
C GLY A 117 12.30 37.53 -10.54
N TYR A 118 11.24 36.82 -10.15
CA TYR A 118 10.78 35.62 -10.80
C TYR A 118 9.29 35.69 -11.12
N TYR A 119 8.88 34.99 -12.17
CA TYR A 119 7.47 34.79 -12.51
C TYR A 119 7.18 33.32 -12.78
N PHE A 120 5.92 32.93 -12.59
CA PHE A 120 5.45 31.58 -12.86
C PHE A 120 4.91 31.50 -14.29
N SER A 121 5.67 30.85 -15.17
CA SER A 121 5.29 30.59 -16.55
C SER A 121 4.35 29.39 -16.62
N TYR A 122 3.15 29.58 -17.18
CA TYR A 122 2.16 28.51 -17.32
C TYR A 122 2.60 27.43 -18.31
N LEU A 123 2.54 26.16 -17.90
CA LEU A 123 2.94 25.00 -18.70
C LEU A 123 1.75 24.16 -19.22
N GLY A 124 0.52 24.56 -18.90
CA GLY A 124 -0.66 23.74 -19.14
C GLY A 124 -1.07 22.90 -17.93
N ARG A 125 -2.06 22.02 -18.14
CA ARG A 125 -2.45 21.01 -17.15
C ARG A 125 -1.47 19.85 -17.22
N ARG A 126 -0.94 19.43 -16.06
CA ARG A 126 -0.01 18.30 -15.94
C ARG A 126 -0.51 17.31 -14.90
N LEU A 127 -0.07 16.07 -15.06
CA LEU A 127 -0.21 15.02 -14.08
C LEU A 127 1.20 14.61 -13.65
N GLU A 128 1.41 14.51 -12.34
CA GLU A 128 2.71 14.22 -11.75
C GLU A 128 2.56 13.30 -10.55
N ILE A 129 3.51 12.37 -10.42
CA ILE A 129 3.53 11.37 -9.37
C ILE A 129 4.71 11.66 -8.46
N VAL A 130 4.43 11.74 -7.17
CA VAL A 130 5.39 12.02 -6.12
C VAL A 130 5.39 10.82 -5.18
N CYS A 131 6.55 10.19 -5.03
CA CYS A 131 6.75 9.07 -4.12
C CYS A 131 7.55 9.50 -2.89
N GLU A 132 7.21 8.95 -1.74
CA GLU A 132 7.90 9.08 -0.46
C GLU A 132 8.11 10.55 -0.05
N PHE A 133 9.35 10.97 0.21
CA PHE A 133 9.70 12.31 0.72
C PHE A 133 9.96 13.34 -0.39
N ASN A 134 9.66 13.01 -1.64
CA ASN A 134 9.91 13.91 -2.76
C ASN A 134 8.89 15.05 -2.83
N VAL A 135 9.24 16.06 -3.64
CA VAL A 135 8.39 17.18 -4.02
C VAL A 135 8.12 17.15 -5.52
N THR A 136 7.05 17.81 -5.97
CA THR A 136 6.77 17.98 -7.40
C THR A 136 7.92 18.72 -8.10
N ARG A 137 8.20 18.37 -9.36
CA ARG A 137 9.08 19.07 -10.29
C ARG A 137 8.47 20.37 -10.78
N HIS A 138 7.16 20.47 -10.90
CA HIS A 138 6.48 21.72 -11.27
C HIS A 138 5.83 22.39 -10.06
N TYR A 139 5.58 23.68 -10.17
CA TYR A 139 4.74 24.42 -9.23
C TYR A 139 3.28 24.25 -9.65
N TYR A 140 2.38 23.99 -8.73
CA TYR A 140 0.95 23.84 -9.01
C TYR A 140 0.18 24.98 -8.37
N GLY A 141 -0.74 25.57 -9.14
CA GLY A 141 -1.67 26.59 -8.63
C GLY A 141 -2.90 25.93 -8.01
N GLY A 142 -3.43 26.51 -6.93
CA GLY A 142 -4.76 26.17 -6.42
C GLY A 142 -5.77 27.25 -6.84
N PRO A 143 -7.08 26.95 -6.90
CA PRO A 143 -8.07 28.00 -7.07
C PRO A 143 -8.10 28.89 -5.82
N ALA A 144 -8.10 30.21 -5.98
CA ALA A 144 -8.24 31.15 -4.87
C ALA A 144 -9.66 31.10 -4.24
N LEU A 145 -10.67 30.65 -5.00
CA LEU A 145 -12.09 30.66 -4.61
C LEU A 145 -12.85 29.40 -5.09
N GLY A 146 -12.49 28.23 -4.56
CA GLY A 146 -13.45 27.13 -4.39
C GLY A 146 -13.87 26.29 -5.61
N GLN A 147 -13.25 26.43 -6.79
CA GLN A 147 -13.52 25.50 -7.92
C GLN A 147 -12.23 24.82 -8.39
N GLY A 148 -12.18 23.49 -8.21
CA GLY A 148 -10.98 22.64 -8.29
C GLY A 148 -10.21 22.73 -9.60
N GLU A 149 -9.05 23.39 -9.53
CA GLU A 149 -8.07 23.42 -10.62
C GLU A 149 -6.94 22.40 -10.44
N THR A 150 -6.52 22.18 -9.18
CA THR A 150 -5.54 21.15 -8.82
C THR A 150 -6.12 20.22 -7.76
N TYR A 151 -6.18 18.94 -8.08
CA TYR A 151 -6.52 17.89 -7.14
C TYR A 151 -5.35 16.94 -6.93
N VAL A 152 -5.35 16.34 -5.76
CA VAL A 152 -4.29 15.48 -5.25
C VAL A 152 -4.92 14.17 -4.82
N ILE A 153 -4.45 13.07 -5.39
CA ILE A 153 -4.87 11.71 -5.04
C ILE A 153 -3.75 11.09 -4.21
N LEU A 154 -4.03 10.81 -2.95
CA LEU A 154 -3.13 10.12 -2.03
C LEU A 154 -3.41 8.63 -2.07
N TYR A 155 -2.36 7.83 -2.26
CA TYR A 155 -2.44 6.37 -2.17
C TYR A 155 -1.76 5.89 -0.90
N GLY A 156 -2.50 5.12 -0.11
CA GLY A 156 -2.10 4.57 1.18
C GLY A 156 -2.20 3.06 1.20
N TYR A 157 -1.81 2.43 2.30
CA TYR A 157 -1.79 0.97 2.45
C TYR A 157 -2.45 0.50 3.74
N THR A 158 -3.35 1.33 4.30
CA THR A 158 -4.05 1.05 5.55
C THR A 158 -4.90 -0.22 5.48
N PHE A 159 -5.50 -0.49 4.30
CA PHE A 159 -6.27 -1.72 4.10
C PHE A 159 -5.38 -2.96 4.16
N ALA A 160 -4.22 -2.94 3.51
CA ALA A 160 -3.21 -4.00 3.62
C ALA A 160 -2.70 -4.19 5.06
N LEU A 161 -2.54 -3.11 5.84
CA LEU A 161 -2.19 -3.20 7.27
C LEU A 161 -3.25 -3.98 8.04
N VAL A 162 -4.53 -3.63 7.92
CA VAL A 162 -5.61 -4.33 8.63
C VAL A 162 -5.64 -5.82 8.26
N LEU A 163 -5.51 -6.15 6.97
CA LEU A 163 -5.42 -7.54 6.50
C LEU A 163 -4.27 -8.30 7.16
N SER A 164 -3.07 -7.74 7.12
CA SER A 164 -1.85 -8.41 7.60
C SER A 164 -1.77 -8.51 9.12
N TYR A 165 -2.28 -7.53 9.86
CA TYR A 165 -2.19 -7.50 11.33
C TYR A 165 -3.38 -8.12 12.05
N VAL A 166 -4.53 -8.25 11.39
CA VAL A 166 -5.75 -8.76 12.03
C VAL A 166 -6.21 -10.07 11.40
N LEU A 167 -6.40 -10.10 10.07
CA LEU A 167 -7.01 -11.24 9.40
C LEU A 167 -6.03 -12.43 9.31
N MET A 168 -4.80 -12.20 8.85
CA MET A 168 -3.78 -13.27 8.76
C MET A 168 -3.47 -13.95 10.11
N PRO A 169 -3.29 -13.22 11.24
CA PRO A 169 -3.12 -13.87 12.53
C PRO A 169 -4.37 -14.64 12.99
N ALA A 170 -5.57 -14.14 12.70
CA ALA A 170 -6.82 -14.81 13.04
C ALA A 170 -7.00 -16.13 12.27
N THR A 171 -6.68 -16.17 10.98
CA THR A 171 -6.74 -17.41 10.18
C THR A 171 -5.77 -18.45 10.71
N ILE A 172 -4.58 -18.03 11.15
CA ILE A 172 -3.60 -18.92 11.80
C ILE A 172 -4.06 -19.47 13.14
N LEU A 173 -4.70 -18.65 13.98
CA LEU A 173 -5.27 -19.08 15.24
C LEU A 173 -6.29 -20.20 15.03
N ILE A 174 -7.19 -19.98 14.06
CA ILE A 174 -8.22 -20.96 13.68
C ILE A 174 -7.56 -22.22 13.12
N ALA A 175 -6.62 -22.09 12.19
CA ALA A 175 -5.90 -23.21 11.58
C ALA A 175 -5.18 -24.08 12.61
N SER A 176 -4.44 -23.45 13.54
CA SER A 176 -3.71 -24.12 14.61
C SER A 176 -4.66 -24.90 15.52
N TYR A 177 -5.79 -24.31 15.89
CA TYR A 177 -6.78 -24.96 16.75
C TYR A 177 -7.44 -26.17 16.07
N VAL A 178 -7.80 -26.06 14.79
CA VAL A 178 -8.40 -27.17 14.04
C VAL A 178 -7.40 -28.31 13.86
N LEU A 179 -6.15 -28.01 13.49
CA LEU A 179 -5.07 -29.01 13.39
C LEU A 179 -4.89 -29.73 14.73
N TYR A 180 -4.78 -28.99 15.83
CA TYR A 180 -4.68 -29.59 17.16
C TYR A 180 -5.85 -30.54 17.48
N ARG A 181 -7.09 -30.12 17.20
CA ARG A 181 -8.28 -30.94 17.47
C ARG A 181 -8.25 -32.26 16.70
N MET A 182 -7.84 -32.24 15.43
CA MET A 182 -7.72 -33.46 14.63
C MET A 182 -6.63 -34.38 15.15
N PHE A 183 -5.42 -33.84 15.37
CA PHE A 183 -4.25 -34.62 15.76
C PHE A 183 -4.27 -35.09 17.23
N LYS A 184 -5.05 -34.44 18.11
CA LYS A 184 -5.24 -34.87 19.51
C LYS A 184 -5.65 -36.35 19.63
N SER A 185 -6.44 -36.85 18.69
CA SER A 185 -6.85 -38.27 18.65
C SER A 185 -5.71 -39.22 18.28
N ILE A 186 -4.72 -38.74 17.53
CA ILE A 186 -3.63 -39.51 16.92
C ILE A 186 -2.38 -39.53 17.80
N LEU A 187 -2.14 -38.47 18.57
CA LEU A 187 -0.92 -38.18 19.36
C LEU A 187 -0.71 -39.03 20.63
N LYS A 188 -1.57 -40.00 20.94
CA LYS A 188 -1.44 -40.88 22.13
C LYS A 188 -0.23 -41.85 22.11
N ARG A 189 0.59 -41.88 21.05
CA ARG A 189 1.78 -42.74 20.93
C ARG A 189 3.03 -41.90 20.67
N GLU A 190 4.10 -42.13 21.42
CA GLU A 190 5.32 -41.30 21.41
C GLU A 190 6.00 -41.20 20.04
N GLY A 191 6.03 -42.29 19.26
CA GLY A 191 6.59 -42.29 17.90
C GLY A 191 5.85 -41.41 16.88
N LYS A 192 4.68 -40.85 17.24
CA LYS A 192 3.90 -39.94 16.38
C LYS A 192 4.14 -38.45 16.69
N LYS A 193 4.96 -38.14 17.72
CA LYS A 193 5.31 -36.76 18.09
C LYS A 193 6.19 -36.09 17.03
N ILE A 194 7.21 -36.79 16.52
CA ILE A 194 8.09 -36.30 15.45
C ILE A 194 7.28 -36.06 14.17
N LEU A 195 6.43 -37.01 13.79
CA LEU A 195 5.54 -36.88 12.63
C LEU A 195 4.59 -35.67 12.74
N TYR A 196 4.10 -35.38 13.95
CA TYR A 196 3.26 -34.20 14.18
C TYR A 196 4.06 -32.91 13.98
N ILE A 197 5.27 -32.82 14.54
CA ILE A 197 6.14 -31.64 14.41
C ILE A 197 6.54 -31.41 12.94
N THR A 198 6.90 -32.47 12.20
CA THR A 198 7.26 -32.33 10.78
C THR A 198 6.07 -31.87 9.93
N MET A 199 4.87 -32.42 10.16
CA MET A 199 3.65 -31.95 9.51
C MET A 199 3.36 -30.49 9.85
N LEU A 200 3.56 -30.08 11.10
CA LEU A 200 3.33 -28.72 11.57
C LEU A 200 4.19 -27.69 10.83
N MET A 201 5.48 -28.02 10.64
CA MET A 201 6.43 -27.20 9.90
C MET A 201 6.09 -27.16 8.40
N LEU A 202 5.64 -28.28 7.83
CA LEU A 202 5.21 -28.34 6.43
C LEU A 202 4.01 -27.42 6.18
N VAL A 203 3.01 -27.42 7.06
CA VAL A 203 1.84 -26.53 6.95
C VAL A 203 2.25 -25.07 7.03
N LEU A 204 3.14 -24.74 7.97
CA LEU A 204 3.66 -23.38 8.10
C LEU A 204 4.40 -22.92 6.84
N LEU A 205 5.25 -23.77 6.27
CA LEU A 205 5.97 -23.46 5.04
C LEU A 205 5.00 -23.22 3.88
N LEU A 206 3.96 -24.06 3.77
CA LEU A 206 2.94 -23.93 2.73
C LEU A 206 2.13 -22.63 2.88
N PHE A 207 1.79 -22.25 4.12
CA PHE A 207 1.15 -20.96 4.42
C PHE A 207 1.98 -19.78 3.90
N ILE A 208 3.29 -19.76 4.20
CA ILE A 208 4.20 -18.70 3.79
C ILE A 208 4.30 -18.64 2.27
N ILE A 209 4.52 -19.78 1.61
CA ILE A 209 4.67 -19.85 0.15
C ILE A 209 3.40 -19.33 -0.53
N MET A 210 2.22 -19.83 -0.13
CA MET A 210 0.96 -19.43 -0.76
C MET A 210 0.65 -17.95 -0.53
N GLY A 211 0.99 -17.40 0.64
CA GLY A 211 0.86 -15.97 0.91
C GLY A 211 1.72 -15.10 -0.03
N TYR A 212 2.97 -15.51 -0.30
CA TYR A 212 3.83 -14.80 -1.26
C TYR A 212 3.37 -14.96 -2.71
N ILE A 213 2.90 -16.14 -3.11
CA ILE A 213 2.35 -16.36 -4.46
C ILE A 213 1.11 -15.48 -4.66
N GLY A 214 0.20 -15.47 -3.69
CA GLY A 214 -0.97 -14.59 -3.71
C GLY A 214 -0.59 -13.13 -3.84
N PHE A 215 0.38 -12.68 -3.05
CA PHE A 215 0.89 -11.31 -3.11
C PHE A 215 1.45 -10.93 -4.48
N ASP A 216 2.27 -11.79 -5.09
CA ASP A 216 2.82 -11.53 -6.42
C ASP A 216 1.71 -11.34 -7.47
N GLU A 217 0.68 -12.18 -7.42
CA GLU A 217 -0.50 -12.01 -8.29
C GLU A 217 -1.28 -10.73 -8.00
N GLY A 218 -1.43 -10.36 -6.72
CA GLY A 218 -2.12 -9.12 -6.32
C GLY A 218 -1.39 -7.87 -6.79
N VAL A 219 -0.06 -7.85 -6.67
CA VAL A 219 0.78 -6.70 -7.06
C VAL A 219 0.72 -6.43 -8.57
N LYS A 220 0.46 -7.44 -9.40
CA LYS A 220 0.27 -7.26 -10.85
C LYS A 220 -0.92 -6.34 -11.20
N LEU A 221 -1.87 -6.17 -10.28
CA LEU A 221 -3.01 -5.26 -10.44
C LEU A 221 -2.71 -3.82 -9.98
N VAL A 222 -1.56 -3.58 -9.36
CA VAL A 222 -1.11 -2.24 -8.98
C VAL A 222 -0.63 -1.51 -10.24
N PRO A 223 -1.19 -0.33 -10.58
CA PRO A 223 -0.73 0.46 -11.72
C PRO A 223 0.77 0.77 -11.62
N LYS A 224 1.49 0.67 -12.74
CA LYS A 224 2.95 0.88 -12.81
C LYS A 224 3.34 2.28 -12.33
N GLU A 225 2.45 3.24 -12.58
CA GLU A 225 2.51 4.64 -12.20
C GLU A 225 2.70 4.81 -10.68
N ILE A 226 2.07 3.97 -9.86
CA ILE A 226 2.14 4.03 -8.40
C ILE A 226 2.99 2.90 -7.79
N SER A 227 3.84 2.26 -8.59
CA SER A 227 4.63 1.07 -8.20
C SER A 227 5.48 1.26 -6.94
N CYS A 228 5.83 2.50 -6.57
CA CYS A 228 6.52 2.78 -5.32
C CYS A 228 5.74 2.32 -4.06
N ILE A 229 4.40 2.17 -4.14
CA ILE A 229 3.59 1.62 -3.05
C ILE A 229 3.83 0.13 -2.80
N VAL A 230 4.27 -0.62 -3.82
CA VAL A 230 4.47 -2.08 -3.75
C VAL A 230 5.47 -2.46 -2.66
N LYS A 231 6.51 -1.65 -2.49
CA LYS A 231 7.51 -1.81 -1.40
C LYS A 231 6.84 -1.79 -0.02
N TYR A 232 5.87 -0.91 0.19
CA TYR A 232 5.13 -0.78 1.45
C TYR A 232 4.15 -1.94 1.65
N LEU A 233 3.47 -2.38 0.59
CA LEU A 233 2.61 -3.57 0.61
C LEU A 233 3.41 -4.83 0.94
N GLY A 234 4.57 -5.02 0.30
CA GLY A 234 5.45 -6.17 0.55
C GLY A 234 6.05 -6.16 1.97
N HIS A 235 6.41 -4.98 2.48
CA HIS A 235 6.84 -4.85 3.87
C HIS A 235 5.71 -5.22 4.85
N THR A 236 4.49 -4.78 4.57
CA THR A 236 3.30 -5.09 5.36
C THR A 236 3.01 -6.59 5.38
N LEU A 237 3.05 -7.25 4.21
CA LEU A 237 2.93 -8.70 4.11
C LEU A 237 3.99 -9.41 4.96
N ARG A 238 5.26 -9.02 4.81
CA ARG A 238 6.36 -9.67 5.54
C ARG A 238 6.16 -9.57 7.05
N LEU A 239 5.74 -8.43 7.56
CA LEU A 239 5.43 -8.24 8.97
C LEU A 239 4.24 -9.10 9.40
N GLY A 240 3.16 -9.11 8.60
CA GLY A 240 1.99 -9.96 8.81
C GLY A 240 2.35 -11.44 8.91
N LEU A 241 3.10 -11.95 7.93
CA LEU A 241 3.58 -13.35 7.88
C LEU A 241 4.53 -13.68 9.04
N THR A 242 5.38 -12.75 9.45
CA THR A 242 6.29 -12.96 10.59
C THR A 242 5.53 -13.05 11.90
N LEU A 243 4.61 -12.11 12.16
CA LEU A 243 3.74 -12.13 13.35
C LEU A 243 2.92 -13.42 13.41
N SER A 244 2.30 -13.75 12.29
CA SER A 244 1.59 -14.98 11.99
C SER A 244 2.40 -16.24 12.33
N THR A 245 3.65 -16.30 11.88
CA THR A 245 4.56 -17.42 12.12
C THR A 245 4.92 -17.57 13.60
N VAL A 246 5.24 -16.45 14.27
CA VAL A 246 5.53 -16.45 15.71
C VAL A 246 4.34 -16.95 16.51
N LEU A 247 3.13 -16.46 16.18
CA LEU A 247 1.89 -16.86 16.84
C LEU A 247 1.61 -18.35 16.63
N TYR A 248 1.77 -18.85 15.39
CA TYR A 248 1.63 -20.26 15.07
C TYR A 248 2.57 -21.14 15.90
N LEU A 249 3.85 -20.78 16.00
CA LEU A 249 4.84 -21.53 16.77
C LEU A 249 4.49 -21.56 18.27
N ILE A 250 4.16 -20.40 18.86
CA ILE A 250 3.80 -20.30 20.28
C ILE A 250 2.59 -21.17 20.60
N LEU A 251 1.52 -21.05 19.82
CA LEU A 251 0.28 -21.82 20.04
C LEU A 251 0.55 -23.32 19.97
N ASN A 252 1.28 -23.75 18.94
CA ASN A 252 1.52 -25.18 18.72
C ASN A 252 2.49 -25.77 19.75
N VAL A 253 3.48 -25.02 20.23
CA VAL A 253 4.34 -25.43 21.36
C VAL A 253 3.53 -25.54 22.65
N VAL A 254 2.70 -24.56 22.98
CA VAL A 254 1.83 -24.60 24.18
C VAL A 254 0.88 -25.80 24.12
N LEU A 255 0.29 -26.06 22.94
CA LEU A 255 -0.59 -27.19 22.72
C LEU A 255 0.15 -28.53 22.85
N LEU A 256 1.39 -28.62 22.37
CA LEU A 256 2.26 -29.79 22.52
C LEU A 256 2.59 -30.06 24.00
N LEU A 257 2.98 -29.03 24.76
CA LEU A 257 3.28 -29.13 26.19
C LEU A 257 2.07 -29.59 27.01
N ARG A 258 0.86 -29.10 26.68
CA ARG A 258 -0.39 -29.55 27.32
C ARG A 258 -0.71 -31.03 27.06
N LEU A 259 -0.30 -31.57 25.91
CA LEU A 259 -0.44 -33.00 25.62
C LEU A 259 0.56 -33.83 26.42
N MET A 260 1.78 -33.33 26.62
CA MET A 260 2.82 -34.03 27.39
C MET A 260 2.51 -34.09 28.90
N LYS A 261 1.88 -33.08 29.48
CA LYS A 261 1.47 -33.08 30.91
C LYS A 261 0.27 -33.98 31.23
N ARG A 262 -0.45 -34.51 30.23
CA ARG A 262 -1.64 -35.38 30.43
C ARG A 262 -1.35 -36.87 30.19
N VAL A 263 -0.08 -37.21 29.94
CA VAL A 263 0.45 -38.59 29.92
C VAL A 263 1.11 -38.83 31.27
#